data_AF-A0A920SRA5-F1
#
_entry.id   AF-A0A920SRA5-F1
#
_cell.length_a   1.000
_cell.length_b   1.000
_cell.length_c   1.000
_cell.angle_alpha   90.00
_cell.angle_beta   90.00
_cell.angle_gamma   90.00
#
_symmetry.space_group_name_H-M   'P 1'
#
loop_
_entity.id
_entity.type
_entity.pdbx_description
1 polymer ?
#
loop_
_entity_poly.entity_id
_entity_poly.type
_entity_poly.pdbx_seq_one_letter_code
_entity_poly.pdbx_strand_id
1 'polypeptide(L)'
;MDEPLQVLLFFPIVDPVKDEVLSYFQALSNATDNLEVVEVDRLAQPQVAAEYNVQTDGTIILIQGDRFGRLGLSSELAVARSTLRVFDSETHTALLQLTRPKMAAYMTAGHGELNNPDVDNALGGALGSEVQDSLTAFRDLLGFLNYEVRALTLQRGLGNRVPDDAAMVLVIGPQRPFLDEEVLALLNISNVEDQFYLLLSRALISP
;
A
#
# COMPACT_ATOMS: atom_id res chain seq x y z
N MET A 1 -14.71 -5.46 13.76
CA MET A 1 -14.93 -4.29 12.90
C MET A 1 -16.19 -3.65 13.43
N ASP A 2 -16.13 -2.41 13.88
CA ASP A 2 -17.28 -1.76 14.55
C ASP A 2 -18.23 -1.09 13.54
N GLU A 3 -17.76 -0.84 12.32
CA GLU A 3 -18.54 -0.28 11.22
C GLU A 3 -18.84 -1.35 10.16
N PRO A 4 -20.05 -1.37 9.57
CA PRO A 4 -20.42 -2.29 8.52
C PRO A 4 -19.62 -2.04 7.24
N LEU A 5 -19.24 -3.13 6.57
CA LEU A 5 -18.64 -3.08 5.25
C LEU A 5 -19.76 -3.01 4.20
N GLN A 6 -19.74 -1.99 3.35
CA GLN A 6 -20.64 -1.90 2.20
C GLN A 6 -19.86 -2.12 0.90
N VAL A 7 -20.42 -2.90 -0.03
CA VAL A 7 -19.81 -3.24 -1.30
C VAL A 7 -20.71 -2.80 -2.44
N LEU A 8 -20.25 -1.82 -3.22
CA LEU A 8 -20.96 -1.34 -4.42
C LEU A 8 -20.40 -2.03 -5.66
N LEU A 9 -21.27 -2.71 -6.41
CA LEU A 9 -20.95 -3.43 -7.64
C LEU A 9 -21.42 -2.62 -8.84
N PHE A 10 -20.49 -1.98 -9.56
CA PHE A 10 -20.78 -1.25 -10.79
C PHE A 10 -20.60 -2.15 -12.00
N PHE A 11 -21.64 -2.90 -12.34
CA PHE A 11 -21.68 -3.80 -13.49
C PHE A 11 -22.97 -3.59 -14.30
N PRO A 12 -22.98 -3.90 -15.60
CA PRO A 12 -24.20 -3.96 -16.38
C PRO A 12 -25.18 -5.01 -15.85
N ILE A 13 -26.46 -4.87 -16.20
CA ILE A 13 -27.52 -5.81 -15.76
C ILE A 13 -27.18 -7.26 -16.14
N VAL A 14 -26.67 -7.47 -17.37
CA VAL A 14 -26.28 -8.78 -17.89
C VAL A 14 -24.78 -8.77 -18.11
N ASP A 15 -24.06 -9.37 -17.17
CA ASP A 15 -22.60 -9.47 -17.22
C ASP A 15 -22.17 -10.78 -16.53
N PRO A 16 -21.46 -11.68 -17.24
CA PRO A 16 -21.07 -12.98 -16.69
C PRO A 16 -19.99 -12.89 -15.60
N VAL A 17 -19.23 -11.79 -15.55
CA VAL A 17 -18.23 -11.53 -14.49
C VAL A 17 -18.96 -11.08 -13.23
N LYS A 18 -20.02 -10.28 -13.36
CA LYS A 18 -20.86 -9.83 -12.24
C LYS A 18 -21.39 -11.00 -11.43
N ASP A 19 -21.91 -12.05 -12.08
CA ASP A 19 -22.51 -13.19 -11.38
C ASP A 19 -21.50 -13.90 -10.46
N GLU A 20 -20.24 -14.04 -10.90
CA GLU A 20 -19.16 -14.62 -10.09
C GLU A 20 -18.80 -13.72 -8.90
N VAL A 21 -18.69 -12.41 -9.12
CA VAL A 21 -18.38 -11.42 -8.08
C VAL A 21 -19.50 -11.34 -7.03
N LEU A 22 -20.75 -11.32 -7.50
CA LEU A 22 -21.93 -11.28 -6.65
C LEU A 22 -22.01 -12.54 -5.79
N SER A 23 -21.80 -13.72 -6.39
CA SER A 23 -21.75 -15.00 -5.67
C SER A 23 -20.68 -14.98 -4.56
N TYR A 24 -19.48 -14.46 -4.86
CA TYR A 24 -18.40 -14.31 -3.88
C TYR A 24 -18.82 -13.42 -2.69
N PHE A 25 -19.31 -12.20 -2.93
CA PHE A 25 -19.68 -11.30 -1.84
C PHE A 25 -20.94 -11.73 -1.09
N GLN A 26 -21.87 -12.42 -1.75
CA GLN A 26 -23.02 -13.04 -1.08
C GLN A 26 -22.57 -14.17 -0.14
N ALA A 27 -21.62 -15.00 -0.56
CA ALA A 27 -21.05 -16.03 0.30
C ALA A 27 -20.36 -15.41 1.54
N LEU A 28 -19.65 -14.29 1.35
CA LEU A 28 -19.04 -13.55 2.44
C LEU A 28 -20.09 -12.91 3.37
N SER A 29 -21.16 -12.33 2.82
CA SER A 29 -22.26 -11.74 3.59
C SER A 29 -23.01 -12.80 4.41
N ASN A 30 -23.21 -14.00 3.86
CA ASN A 30 -23.78 -15.11 4.62
C ASN A 30 -22.88 -15.60 5.76
N ALA A 31 -21.56 -15.39 5.66
CA ALA A 31 -20.61 -15.75 6.71
C ALA A 31 -20.45 -14.64 7.77
N THR A 32 -20.90 -13.41 7.50
CA THR A 32 -20.73 -12.26 8.39
C THR A 32 -21.97 -11.36 8.40
N ASP A 33 -22.55 -11.07 9.56
CA ASP A 33 -23.71 -10.16 9.66
C ASP A 33 -23.38 -8.67 9.44
N ASN A 34 -22.15 -8.34 9.03
CA ASN A 34 -21.62 -6.98 8.96
C ASN A 34 -21.20 -6.55 7.53
N LEU A 35 -21.85 -7.13 6.52
CA LEU A 35 -21.57 -6.88 5.10
C LEU A 35 -22.87 -6.66 4.29
N GLU A 36 -22.98 -5.49 3.66
CA GLU A 36 -24.04 -5.14 2.70
C GLU A 36 -23.48 -5.13 1.27
N VAL A 37 -24.21 -5.75 0.33
CA VAL A 37 -23.84 -5.78 -1.10
C VAL A 37 -24.91 -5.07 -1.91
N VAL A 38 -24.53 -4.07 -2.71
CA VAL A 38 -25.43 -3.23 -3.50
C VAL A 38 -24.98 -3.22 -4.96
N GLU A 39 -25.87 -3.64 -5.87
CA GLU A 39 -25.66 -3.46 -7.31
C GLU A 39 -26.01 -2.02 -7.71
N VAL A 40 -25.09 -1.34 -8.40
CA VAL A 40 -25.27 0.05 -8.84
C VAL A 40 -25.10 0.14 -10.34
N ASP A 41 -26.18 0.47 -11.05
CA ASP A 41 -26.10 0.84 -12.46
C ASP A 41 -25.54 2.26 -12.58
N ARG A 42 -24.35 2.38 -13.19
CA ARG A 42 -23.61 3.65 -13.35
C ARG A 42 -24.39 4.70 -14.15
N LEU A 43 -25.21 4.27 -15.11
CA LEU A 43 -25.98 5.16 -15.98
C LEU A 43 -27.30 5.59 -15.31
N ALA A 44 -27.92 4.70 -14.53
CA ALA A 44 -29.13 5.02 -13.78
C ALA A 44 -28.85 5.84 -12.52
N GLN A 45 -27.68 5.64 -11.88
CA GLN A 45 -27.27 6.30 -10.64
C GLN A 45 -25.92 7.05 -10.80
N PRO A 46 -25.84 8.06 -11.70
CA PRO A 46 -24.58 8.74 -12.01
C PRO A 46 -24.00 9.53 -10.83
N GLN A 47 -24.82 9.89 -9.84
CA GLN A 47 -24.37 10.60 -8.64
C GLN A 47 -23.48 9.73 -7.75
N VAL A 48 -23.89 8.47 -7.51
CA VAL A 48 -23.11 7.49 -6.75
C VAL A 48 -21.81 7.15 -7.48
N ALA A 49 -21.88 7.03 -8.81
CA ALA A 49 -20.68 6.83 -9.62
C ALA A 49 -19.72 8.03 -9.54
N ALA A 50 -20.22 9.26 -9.55
CA ALA A 50 -19.40 10.46 -9.43
C ALA A 50 -18.74 10.57 -8.05
N GLU A 51 -19.44 10.23 -6.97
CA GLU A 51 -18.93 10.24 -5.60
C GLU A 51 -17.65 9.40 -5.45
N TYR A 52 -17.63 8.20 -6.03
CA TYR A 52 -16.47 7.29 -5.98
C TYR A 52 -15.60 7.31 -7.25
N ASN A 53 -15.76 8.33 -8.11
CA ASN A 53 -15.05 8.49 -9.38
C ASN A 53 -15.04 7.19 -10.22
N VAL A 54 -16.21 6.59 -10.41
CA VAL A 54 -16.40 5.38 -11.20
C VAL A 54 -16.67 5.74 -12.66
N GLN A 55 -15.68 5.47 -13.51
CA GLN A 55 -15.73 5.82 -14.93
C GLN A 55 -16.07 4.64 -15.85
N THR A 56 -15.82 3.41 -15.38
CA THR A 56 -15.99 2.18 -16.15
C THR A 56 -16.76 1.15 -15.33
N ASP A 57 -17.56 0.35 -16.03
CA ASP A 57 -18.20 -0.82 -15.44
C ASP A 57 -17.13 -1.90 -15.16
N GLY A 58 -17.45 -2.88 -14.34
CA GLY A 58 -16.46 -3.80 -13.76
C GLY A 58 -15.74 -3.22 -12.54
N THR A 59 -16.22 -2.10 -12.00
CA THR A 59 -15.65 -1.48 -10.79
C THR A 59 -16.39 -1.98 -9.55
N ILE A 60 -15.63 -2.29 -8.51
CA ILE A 60 -16.16 -2.60 -7.18
C ILE A 60 -15.62 -1.58 -6.18
N ILE A 61 -16.49 -1.02 -5.35
CA ILE A 61 -16.11 -0.12 -4.26
C ILE A 61 -16.38 -0.82 -2.93
N LEU A 62 -15.38 -0.87 -2.07
CA LEU A 62 -15.48 -1.36 -0.68
C LEU A 62 -15.51 -0.15 0.25
N ILE A 63 -16.52 -0.01 1.10
CA ILE A 63 -16.71 1.17 1.95
C ILE A 63 -16.78 0.73 3.41
N GLN A 64 -16.01 1.40 4.27
CA GLN A 64 -16.08 1.23 5.72
C GLN A 64 -15.87 2.60 6.37
N GLY A 65 -16.94 3.12 6.99
CA GLY A 65 -16.94 4.46 7.56
C GLY A 65 -16.73 5.53 6.50
N ASP A 66 -15.69 6.34 6.68
CA ASP A 66 -15.26 7.40 5.76
C ASP A 66 -14.23 6.95 4.72
N ARG A 67 -13.78 5.69 4.80
CA ARG A 67 -12.77 5.13 3.90
C ARG A 67 -13.42 4.28 2.83
N PHE A 68 -12.81 4.28 1.64
CA PHE A 68 -13.18 3.36 0.58
C PHE A 68 -11.96 2.81 -0.15
N GLY A 69 -12.09 1.57 -0.62
CA GLY A 69 -11.15 0.87 -1.49
C GLY A 69 -11.79 0.53 -2.82
N ARG A 70 -10.98 0.22 -3.84
CA ARG A 70 -11.44 -0.09 -5.19
C ARG A 70 -10.83 -1.38 -5.69
N LEU A 71 -11.66 -2.23 -6.29
CA LEU A 71 -11.22 -3.36 -7.11
C LEU A 71 -11.72 -3.15 -8.55
N GLY A 72 -10.96 -3.64 -9.51
CA GLY A 72 -11.28 -3.51 -10.92
C GLY A 72 -11.26 -4.87 -11.62
N LEU A 73 -12.32 -5.16 -12.36
CA LEU A 73 -12.43 -6.32 -13.22
C LEU A 73 -12.65 -5.86 -14.65
N SER A 74 -12.06 -6.59 -15.59
CA SER A 74 -12.36 -6.37 -17.01
C SER A 74 -13.80 -6.77 -17.30
N SER A 75 -14.49 -6.01 -18.15
CA SER A 75 -15.78 -6.41 -18.71
C SER A 75 -15.68 -7.58 -19.69
N GLU A 76 -14.47 -7.94 -20.14
CA GLU A 76 -14.24 -9.10 -21.00
C GLU A 76 -13.96 -10.35 -20.16
N LEU A 77 -14.87 -11.34 -20.20
CA LEU A 77 -14.76 -12.56 -19.39
C LEU A 77 -13.42 -13.30 -19.57
N ALA A 78 -12.88 -13.34 -20.79
CA ALA A 78 -11.60 -14.01 -21.05
C ALA A 78 -10.44 -13.36 -20.28
N VAL A 79 -10.47 -12.03 -20.13
CA VAL A 79 -9.48 -11.24 -19.40
C VAL A 79 -9.78 -11.28 -17.90
N ALA A 80 -11.05 -11.14 -17.52
CA ALA A 80 -11.49 -11.19 -16.12
C ALA A 80 -11.12 -12.51 -15.43
N ARG A 81 -11.07 -13.63 -16.17
CA ARG A 81 -10.72 -14.95 -15.63
C ARG A 81 -9.39 -14.97 -14.87
N SER A 82 -8.37 -14.22 -15.29
CA SER A 82 -7.10 -14.18 -14.56
C SER A 82 -7.26 -13.47 -13.23
N THR A 83 -7.96 -12.35 -13.21
CA THR A 83 -8.25 -11.56 -12.00
C THR A 83 -9.16 -12.34 -11.06
N LEU A 84 -10.23 -12.97 -11.57
CA LEU A 84 -11.14 -13.82 -10.81
C LEU A 84 -10.44 -14.96 -10.07
N ARG A 85 -9.37 -15.54 -10.63
CA ARG A 85 -8.58 -16.59 -9.96
C ARG A 85 -7.87 -16.10 -8.70
N VAL A 86 -7.51 -14.82 -8.65
CA VAL A 86 -6.80 -14.20 -7.52
C VAL A 86 -7.69 -13.21 -6.75
N PHE A 87 -8.97 -13.14 -7.09
CA PHE A 87 -9.91 -12.12 -6.60
C PHE A 87 -10.10 -12.16 -5.09
N ASP A 88 -10.04 -13.35 -4.49
CA ASP A 88 -10.07 -13.49 -3.03
C ASP A 88 -8.85 -12.81 -2.38
N SER A 89 -7.65 -13.02 -2.94
CA SER A 89 -6.42 -12.37 -2.46
C SER A 89 -6.45 -10.86 -2.69
N GLU A 90 -6.97 -10.39 -3.83
CA GLU A 90 -7.12 -8.96 -4.12
C GLU A 90 -8.13 -8.31 -3.15
N THR A 91 -9.26 -8.97 -2.90
CA THR A 91 -10.27 -8.49 -1.96
C THR A 91 -9.72 -8.43 -0.55
N HIS A 92 -9.03 -9.48 -0.09
CA HIS A 92 -8.38 -9.49 1.21
C HIS A 92 -7.36 -8.35 1.36
N THR A 93 -6.55 -8.11 0.32
CA THR A 93 -5.60 -6.99 0.29
C THR A 93 -6.31 -5.65 0.45
N ALA A 94 -7.37 -5.41 -0.34
CA ALA A 94 -8.12 -4.17 -0.27
C ALA A 94 -8.81 -3.98 1.08
N LEU A 95 -9.31 -5.04 1.71
CA LEU A 95 -9.90 -4.98 3.05
C LEU A 95 -8.87 -4.69 4.15
N LEU A 96 -7.66 -5.27 4.05
CA LEU A 96 -6.56 -4.95 4.98
C LEU A 96 -6.15 -3.48 4.86
N GLN A 97 -6.06 -2.95 3.64
CA GLN A 97 -5.76 -1.54 3.40
C GLN A 97 -6.90 -0.62 3.85
N LEU A 98 -8.14 -1.04 3.70
CA LEU A 98 -9.32 -0.26 4.12
C LEU A 98 -9.41 -0.12 5.64
N THR A 99 -9.12 -1.19 6.37
CA THR A 99 -9.27 -1.24 7.84
C THR A 99 -8.16 -0.49 8.57
N ARG A 100 -6.97 -0.39 7.97
CA ARG A 100 -5.80 0.25 8.58
C ARG A 100 -5.67 1.71 8.13
N PRO A 101 -5.28 2.64 9.02
CA PRO A 101 -4.89 3.96 8.58
C PRO A 101 -3.65 3.85 7.68
N LYS A 102 -3.58 4.69 6.65
CA LYS A 102 -2.39 4.79 5.80
C LYS A 102 -1.27 5.43 6.63
N MET A 103 -0.16 4.72 6.80
CA MET A 103 0.97 5.16 7.63
C MET A 103 2.18 5.52 6.78
N ALA A 104 3.04 6.44 7.20
CA ALA A 104 4.24 6.79 6.44
C ALA A 104 5.45 5.96 6.90
N ALA A 105 6.11 5.28 5.97
CA ALA A 105 7.40 4.64 6.16
C ALA A 105 8.49 5.44 5.44
N TYR A 106 9.41 6.02 6.18
CA TYR A 106 10.46 6.88 5.65
C TYR A 106 11.76 6.10 5.46
N MET A 107 12.27 6.02 4.24
CA MET A 107 13.59 5.44 3.95
C MET A 107 14.62 6.54 3.77
N THR A 108 15.76 6.46 4.47
CA THR A 108 16.84 7.44 4.26
C THR A 108 17.36 7.41 2.83
N ALA A 109 17.73 8.58 2.32
CA ALA A 109 18.39 8.71 1.03
C ALA A 109 19.43 9.84 1.05
N GLY A 110 20.54 9.61 0.37
CA GLY A 110 21.63 10.60 0.24
C GLY A 110 23.00 10.09 0.72
N HIS A 111 23.04 8.88 1.28
CA HIS A 111 24.23 8.26 1.87
C HIS A 111 24.71 7.02 1.11
N GLY A 112 24.15 6.76 -0.09
CA GLY A 112 24.50 5.57 -0.88
C GLY A 112 23.75 4.31 -0.44
N GLU A 113 22.61 4.50 0.22
CA GLU A 113 21.74 3.45 0.73
C GLU A 113 21.20 2.57 -0.40
N LEU A 114 20.94 1.29 -0.10
CA LEU A 114 20.55 0.30 -1.10
C LEU A 114 19.22 0.61 -1.82
N ASN A 115 18.39 1.50 -1.25
CA ASN A 115 17.12 1.95 -1.81
C ASN A 115 17.25 3.05 -2.87
N ASN A 116 18.44 3.58 -3.13
CA ASN A 116 18.67 4.62 -4.14
C ASN A 116 18.89 3.99 -5.54
N PRO A 117 18.10 4.37 -6.57
CA PRO A 117 18.28 3.86 -7.94
C PRO A 117 19.65 4.20 -8.54
N ASP A 118 20.36 5.22 -8.04
CA ASP A 118 21.70 5.59 -8.54
C ASP A 118 22.83 4.68 -8.04
N VAL A 119 22.55 3.76 -7.11
CA VAL A 119 23.54 2.82 -6.56
C VAL A 119 24.03 1.83 -7.65
N ASP A 120 23.26 1.68 -8.73
CA ASP A 120 23.63 0.93 -9.94
C ASP A 120 24.92 1.46 -10.60
N ASN A 121 25.17 2.77 -10.57
CA ASN A 121 26.29 3.37 -11.30
C ASN A 121 27.59 3.43 -10.48
N ALA A 122 27.52 3.40 -9.14
CA ALA A 122 28.69 3.60 -8.28
C ALA A 122 29.33 2.30 -7.78
N LEU A 123 28.58 1.19 -7.71
CA LEU A 123 29.07 -0.10 -7.20
C LEU A 123 29.36 -1.14 -8.29
N GLY A 124 29.49 -0.68 -9.54
CA GLY A 124 29.95 -1.51 -10.66
C GLY A 124 29.10 -2.77 -10.85
N GLY A 125 27.78 -2.63 -10.97
CA GLY A 125 26.87 -3.73 -11.34
C GLY A 125 26.92 -4.98 -10.44
N ALA A 126 27.53 -4.91 -9.26
CA ALA A 126 27.82 -6.07 -8.40
C ALA A 126 27.00 -6.11 -7.10
N LEU A 127 26.19 -5.08 -6.80
CA LEU A 127 25.00 -5.30 -5.99
C LEU A 127 23.95 -5.91 -6.91
N GLY A 128 24.01 -7.23 -7.03
CA GLY A 128 23.24 -7.99 -8.00
C GLY A 128 21.74 -7.75 -7.88
N SER A 129 21.05 -7.95 -9.00
CA SER A 129 19.59 -7.87 -9.16
C SER A 129 18.81 -8.44 -7.96
N GLU A 130 19.31 -9.48 -7.30
CA GLU A 130 18.70 -10.11 -6.12
C GLU A 130 18.47 -9.14 -4.93
N VAL A 131 19.37 -8.20 -4.66
CA VAL A 131 19.20 -7.21 -3.57
C VAL A 131 18.11 -6.21 -3.94
N GLN A 132 18.08 -5.80 -5.21
CA GLN A 132 17.07 -4.88 -5.72
C GLN A 132 15.68 -5.53 -5.78
N ASP A 133 15.62 -6.80 -6.18
CA ASP A 133 14.40 -7.62 -6.14
C ASP A 133 13.88 -7.74 -4.70
N SER A 134 14.78 -8.00 -3.74
CA SER A 134 14.43 -8.08 -2.31
C SER A 134 13.91 -6.76 -1.76
N LEU A 135 14.51 -5.63 -2.16
CA LEU A 135 14.03 -4.30 -1.75
C LEU A 135 12.70 -3.92 -2.40
N THR A 136 12.48 -4.34 -3.63
CA THR A 136 11.20 -4.16 -4.31
C THR A 136 10.12 -4.97 -3.60
N ALA A 137 10.37 -6.25 -3.34
CA ALA A 137 9.47 -7.11 -2.58
C ALA A 137 9.19 -6.57 -1.16
N PHE A 138 10.19 -6.00 -0.49
CA PHE A 138 10.00 -5.36 0.81
C PHE A 138 9.11 -4.11 0.73
N ARG A 139 9.29 -3.25 -0.29
CA ARG A 139 8.41 -2.09 -0.50
C ARG A 139 6.99 -2.52 -0.84
N ASP A 140 6.84 -3.57 -1.64
CA ASP A 140 5.52 -4.13 -1.98
C ASP A 140 4.83 -4.68 -0.73
N LEU A 141 5.56 -5.36 0.15
CA LEU A 141 5.05 -5.80 1.46
C LEU A 141 4.61 -4.63 2.33
N LEU A 142 5.39 -3.55 2.38
CA LEU A 142 4.99 -2.33 3.11
C LEU A 142 3.71 -1.74 2.52
N GLY A 143 3.60 -1.67 1.18
CA GLY A 143 2.38 -1.22 0.50
C GLY A 143 1.17 -2.12 0.79
N PHE A 144 1.36 -3.44 0.81
CA PHE A 144 0.33 -4.41 1.21
C PHE A 144 -0.15 -4.16 2.65
N LEU A 145 0.75 -3.77 3.55
CA LEU A 145 0.44 -3.42 4.94
C LEU A 145 -0.13 -1.99 5.12
N ASN A 146 -0.41 -1.28 4.03
CA ASN A 146 -0.90 0.11 3.97
C ASN A 146 0.11 1.18 4.42
N TYR A 147 1.40 0.95 4.20
CA TYR A 147 2.43 1.98 4.35
C TYR A 147 2.71 2.71 3.04
N GLU A 148 2.85 4.03 3.12
CA GLU A 148 3.40 4.86 2.07
C GLU A 148 4.91 5.00 2.26
N VAL A 149 5.67 4.45 1.31
CA VAL A 149 7.13 4.56 1.34
C VAL A 149 7.57 5.92 0.80
N ARG A 150 8.24 6.72 1.63
CA ARG A 150 8.73 8.06 1.30
C ARG A 150 10.24 8.16 1.50
N ALA A 151 10.91 9.00 0.72
CA ALA A 151 12.32 9.30 0.92
C ALA A 151 12.51 10.35 2.03
N LEU A 152 13.38 10.02 3.00
CA LEU A 152 13.87 10.91 4.05
C LEU A 152 15.27 11.40 3.68
N THR A 153 15.34 12.60 3.13
CA THR A 153 16.59 13.26 2.73
C THR A 153 16.89 14.42 3.69
N LEU A 154 18.11 14.97 3.61
CA LEU A 154 18.50 16.18 4.33
C LEU A 154 17.45 17.30 4.22
N GLN A 155 16.91 17.51 3.01
CA GLN A 155 15.91 18.55 2.72
C GLN A 155 14.48 18.18 3.16
N ARG A 156 14.20 16.90 3.39
CA ARG A 156 12.87 16.38 3.75
C ARG A 156 12.78 15.92 5.21
N GLY A 157 13.50 16.63 6.09
CA GLY A 157 13.40 16.46 7.54
C GLY A 157 14.67 15.89 8.18
N LEU A 158 15.49 15.13 7.46
CA LEU A 158 16.66 14.48 8.06
C LEU A 158 17.66 15.48 8.64
N GLY A 159 17.80 16.69 8.08
CA GLY A 159 18.71 17.72 8.61
C GLY A 159 18.21 18.46 9.86
N ASN A 160 17.05 18.12 10.41
CA ASN A 160 16.50 18.79 11.60
C ASN A 160 15.66 17.84 12.46
N ARG A 161 14.55 17.34 11.92
CA ARG A 161 13.63 16.43 12.61
C ARG A 161 12.89 15.57 11.59
N VAL A 162 12.79 14.27 11.89
CA VAL A 162 11.95 13.36 11.11
C VAL A 162 10.49 13.81 11.17
N PRO A 163 9.73 13.75 10.05
CA PRO A 163 8.31 14.10 10.04
C PRO A 163 7.50 13.40 11.13
N ASP A 164 6.59 14.13 11.76
CA ASP A 164 5.76 13.64 12.88
C ASP A 164 4.77 12.53 12.44
N ASP A 165 4.48 12.42 11.14
CA ASP A 165 3.63 11.37 10.56
C ASP A 165 4.39 10.07 10.27
N ALA A 166 5.70 10.02 10.52
CA ALA A 166 6.49 8.82 10.36
C ALA A 166 6.04 7.75 11.36
N ALA A 167 5.51 6.64 10.85
CA ALA A 167 5.29 5.43 11.65
C ALA A 167 6.54 4.56 11.73
N MET A 168 7.46 4.74 10.77
CA MET A 168 8.68 3.95 10.65
C MET A 168 9.77 4.74 9.93
N VAL A 169 11.02 4.57 10.37
CA VAL A 169 12.21 5.02 9.64
C VAL A 169 13.13 3.85 9.32
N LEU A 170 13.54 3.75 8.06
CA LEU A 170 14.34 2.67 7.50
C LEU A 170 15.69 3.22 7.04
N VAL A 171 16.77 2.70 7.62
CA VAL A 171 18.15 3.02 7.24
C VAL A 171 18.78 1.75 6.68
N ILE A 172 18.97 1.70 5.36
CA ILE A 172 19.34 0.46 4.66
C ILE A 172 20.70 0.60 3.99
N GLY A 173 21.72 -0.03 4.60
CA GLY A 173 23.08 -0.11 4.05
C GLY A 173 23.68 1.23 3.60
N PRO A 174 23.72 2.27 4.46
CA PRO A 174 24.39 3.53 4.10
C PRO A 174 25.88 3.29 3.82
N GLN A 175 26.39 3.91 2.75
CA GLN A 175 27.78 3.79 2.30
C GLN A 175 28.63 5.00 2.71
N ARG A 176 27.97 6.08 3.12
CA ARG A 176 28.58 7.32 3.63
C ARG A 176 28.03 7.60 5.03
N PRO A 177 28.84 8.20 5.91
CA PRO A 177 28.38 8.59 7.23
C PRO A 177 27.29 9.67 7.13
N PHE A 178 26.34 9.63 8.05
CA PHE A 178 25.41 10.72 8.30
C PHE A 178 26.13 11.87 9.00
N LEU A 179 25.62 13.09 8.83
CA LEU A 179 26.05 14.27 9.59
C LEU A 179 25.55 14.19 11.03
N ASP A 180 26.20 14.93 11.94
CA ASP A 180 25.84 14.94 13.36
C ASP A 180 24.37 15.37 13.57
N GLU A 181 23.91 16.35 12.80
CA GLU A 181 22.51 16.82 12.86
C GLU A 181 21.51 15.74 12.40
N GLU A 182 21.89 14.93 11.42
CA GLU A 182 21.06 13.84 10.91
C GLU A 182 20.97 12.68 11.91
N VAL A 183 22.08 12.37 12.57
CA VAL A 183 22.11 11.40 13.67
C VAL A 183 21.23 11.88 14.82
N LEU A 184 21.31 13.16 15.19
CA LEU A 184 20.44 13.74 16.22
C LEU A 184 18.97 13.67 15.84
N ALA A 185 18.62 13.96 14.58
CA ALA A 185 17.25 13.86 14.08
C ALA A 185 16.71 12.43 14.19
N LEU A 186 17.53 11.42 13.83
CA LEU A 186 17.17 10.01 13.93
C LEU A 186 17.06 9.53 15.39
N LEU A 187 17.94 9.97 16.29
CA LEU A 187 17.90 9.58 17.70
C LEU A 187 16.69 10.16 18.45
N ASN A 188 16.25 11.37 18.07
CA ASN A 188 15.14 12.06 18.74
C ASN A 188 13.77 11.44 18.47
N ILE A 189 13.65 10.54 17.49
CA ILE A 189 12.37 9.90 17.14
C ILE A 189 11.96 8.82 18.18
N SER A 190 12.90 8.36 19.01
CA SER A 190 12.76 7.29 20.02
C SER A 190 11.74 7.52 21.15
N ASN A 191 11.11 8.70 21.21
CA ASN A 191 10.17 9.07 22.28
C ASN A 191 8.69 8.88 21.89
N VAL A 192 8.39 8.18 20.79
CA VAL A 192 7.03 7.90 20.33
C VAL A 192 6.82 6.37 20.35
N GLU A 193 5.89 5.89 21.17
CA GLU A 193 5.76 4.50 21.65
C GLU A 193 5.57 3.39 20.58
N ASP A 194 5.41 3.72 19.29
CA ASP A 194 5.03 2.77 18.23
C ASP A 194 6.01 2.63 17.05
N GLN A 195 7.21 3.21 17.12
CA GLN A 195 8.13 3.21 15.96
C GLN A 195 9.13 2.04 15.93
N PHE A 196 9.09 1.27 14.84
CA PHE A 196 10.03 0.18 14.56
C PHE A 196 11.24 0.67 13.75
N TYR A 197 12.44 0.31 14.19
CA TYR A 197 13.67 0.44 13.40
C TYR A 197 14.01 -0.89 12.74
N LEU A 198 14.18 -0.88 11.42
CA LEU A 198 14.86 -1.97 10.72
C LEU A 198 16.17 -1.44 10.16
N LEU A 199 17.25 -1.71 10.90
CA LEU A 199 18.63 -1.47 10.48
C LEU A 199 19.14 -2.75 9.80
N LEU A 200 19.21 -2.73 8.47
CA LEU A 200 19.94 -3.74 7.72
C LEU A 200 21.28 -3.16 7.33
N SER A 201 22.32 -3.47 8.11
CA SER A 201 23.70 -3.09 7.80
C SER A 201 24.68 -4.18 8.22
N ARG A 202 25.71 -4.40 7.38
CA ARG A 202 26.92 -5.17 7.72
C ARG A 202 27.98 -4.29 8.40
N ALA A 203 27.76 -2.98 8.49
CA ALA A 203 28.70 -1.99 9.00
C ALA A 203 27.94 -0.82 9.65
N LEU A 204 27.48 -1.02 10.88
CA LEU A 204 27.31 0.07 11.82
C LEU A 204 28.07 -0.37 13.07
N ILE A 205 28.96 0.50 13.52
CA ILE A 205 30.03 0.31 14.52
C ILE A 205 31.39 -0.07 13.87
N SER A 206 32.19 0.97 13.62
CA SER A 206 33.63 0.91 13.86
C SER A 206 34.03 2.16 14.64
N PRO A 207 35.06 2.03 15.48
CA PRO A 207 35.00 2.24 16.93
C PRO A 207 34.91 3.70 17.39
#